data_AF-A0A7Z2ZD06-F1
#
_entry.id   AF-A0A7Z2ZD06-F1
#
_cell.length_a   1.000
_cell.length_b   1.000
_cell.length_c   1.000
_cell.angle_alpha   90.00
_cell.angle_beta   90.00
_cell.angle_gamma   90.00
#
_symmetry.space_group_name_H-M   'P 1'
#
loop_
_entity.id
_entity.type
_entity.pdbx_description
1 polymer ?
#
loop_
_entity_poly.entity_id
_entity_poly.type
_entity_poly.pdbx_seq_one_letter_code
_entity_poly.pdbx_strand_id
1 'polypeptide(L)'
;MSKELEELKPCPFCGGEAKRITLDDEANFDGDAIVCTSCDACSRVVFGEKEGLVDAWNRRQQAPAEPLPYWEPCNPGCDPEFNGQRSKHCAQLCHGARAALAKHGEAGE
;
A
#
# COMPACT_ATOMS: atom_id res chain seq x y z
N MET A 1 -12.99 20.87 23.91
CA MET A 1 -12.16 20.57 22.73
C MET A 1 -12.29 19.09 22.46
N SER A 2 -13.20 18.70 21.57
CA SER A 2 -13.36 17.29 21.16
C SER A 2 -12.95 17.22 19.69
N LYS A 3 -11.65 17.03 19.46
CA LYS A 3 -11.08 16.66 18.16
C LYS A 3 -11.40 15.17 17.92
N GLU A 4 -12.69 14.86 17.92
CA GLU A 4 -13.25 13.54 17.70
C GLU A 4 -13.72 13.47 16.25
N LEU A 5 -13.23 12.43 15.56
CA LEU A 5 -13.55 12.02 14.19
C LEU A 5 -12.84 12.77 13.07
N GLU A 6 -11.51 12.73 13.05
CA GLU A 6 -10.86 12.63 11.74
C GLU A 6 -11.29 11.29 11.12
N GLU A 7 -11.95 11.34 9.97
CA GLU A 7 -12.46 10.13 9.30
C GLU A 7 -11.33 9.17 8.96
N LEU A 8 -11.41 7.96 9.51
CA LEU A 8 -10.49 6.88 9.17
C LEU A 8 -10.78 6.41 7.75
N LYS A 9 -9.77 6.49 6.89
CA LYS A 9 -9.82 5.83 5.59
C LYS A 9 -9.79 4.31 5.76
N PRO A 10 -10.28 3.54 4.76
CA PRO A 10 -10.18 2.09 4.77
C PRO A 10 -8.75 1.57 4.94
N CYS A 11 -8.61 0.26 5.11
CA CYS A 11 -7.33 -0.41 5.17
C CYS A 11 -6.57 -0.26 3.84
N PRO A 12 -5.31 0.22 3.85
CA PRO A 12 -4.52 0.40 2.63
C PRO A 12 -4.03 -0.93 2.02
N PHE A 13 -4.25 -2.05 2.71
CA PHE A 13 -3.77 -3.37 2.29
C PHE A 13 -4.88 -4.22 1.67
N CYS A 14 -6.09 -4.17 2.23
CA CYS A 14 -7.21 -5.00 1.78
C CYS A 14 -8.47 -4.20 1.43
N GLY A 15 -8.50 -2.89 1.67
CA GLY A 15 -9.69 -2.05 1.49
C GLY A 15 -10.78 -2.22 2.55
N GLY A 16 -10.58 -3.08 3.56
CA GLY A 16 -11.53 -3.32 4.64
C GLY A 16 -11.67 -2.16 5.63
N GLU A 17 -12.65 -2.23 6.53
CA GLU A 17 -12.89 -1.21 7.55
C GLU A 17 -11.71 -1.12 8.55
N ALA A 18 -11.42 0.10 9.00
CA ALA A 18 -10.40 0.38 10.02
C ALA A 18 -11.03 1.07 11.24
N LYS A 19 -10.60 0.70 12.44
CA LYS A 19 -11.09 1.25 13.70
C LYS A 19 -9.94 1.63 14.61
N ARG A 20 -10.12 2.71 15.37
CA ARG A 20 -9.23 3.08 16.48
C ARG A 20 -9.64 2.29 17.71
N ILE A 21 -8.68 1.71 18.40
CA ILE A 21 -8.84 1.02 19.67
C ILE A 21 -7.89 1.62 20.70
N THR A 22 -8.32 1.63 21.96
CA THR A 22 -7.47 1.91 23.12
C THR A 22 -7.21 0.58 23.80
N LEU A 23 -5.93 0.29 24.04
CA LEU A 23 -5.45 -0.94 24.64
C LEU A 23 -5.51 -0.82 26.16
N ASP A 24 -6.03 -1.87 26.81
CA ASP A 24 -6.23 -1.96 28.25
C ASP A 24 -5.35 -3.04 28.91
N ASP A 25 -4.48 -3.71 28.15
CA ASP A 25 -3.55 -4.70 28.67
C ASP A 25 -2.39 -4.08 29.47
N GLU A 26 -1.89 -4.80 30.50
CA GLU A 26 -0.88 -4.31 31.44
C GLU A 26 0.39 -3.75 30.78
N ALA A 27 0.75 -4.26 29.60
CA ALA A 27 1.95 -3.85 28.86
C ALA A 27 1.74 -2.61 27.97
N ASN A 28 0.51 -2.36 27.51
CA ASN A 28 0.19 -1.26 26.59
C ASN A 28 -0.98 -0.40 27.06
N PHE A 29 -1.25 -0.38 28.36
CA PHE A 29 -2.33 0.37 28.97
C PHE A 29 -2.33 1.84 28.50
N ASP A 30 -3.49 2.32 28.07
CA ASP A 30 -3.72 3.66 27.50
C ASP A 30 -3.04 3.93 26.14
N GLY A 31 -2.49 2.88 25.51
CA GLY A 31 -1.97 2.95 24.15
C GLY A 31 -3.09 2.90 23.11
N ASP A 32 -3.04 3.77 22.11
CA ASP A 32 -4.00 3.74 21.00
C ASP A 32 -3.38 3.17 19.73
N ALA A 33 -4.16 2.37 19.01
CA ALA A 33 -3.81 1.85 17.69
C ALA A 33 -5.00 1.92 16.74
N ILE A 34 -4.73 1.96 15.44
CA ILE A 34 -5.73 1.75 14.39
C ILE A 34 -5.55 0.33 13.85
N VAL A 35 -6.63 -0.43 13.77
CA VAL A 35 -6.64 -1.84 13.36
C VAL A 35 -7.68 -2.06 12.28
N CYS A 36 -7.31 -2.80 11.23
CA CYS A 36 -8.25 -3.28 10.23
C CYS A 36 -9.04 -4.46 10.79
N THR A 37 -10.36 -4.43 10.64
CA THR A 37 -11.27 -5.49 11.13
C THR A 37 -11.30 -6.73 10.22
N SER A 38 -10.60 -6.70 9.09
CA SER A 38 -10.66 -7.75 8.06
C SER A 38 -9.35 -8.51 7.87
N CYS A 39 -8.19 -7.85 8.00
CA CYS A 39 -6.88 -8.47 7.77
C CYS A 39 -5.88 -8.25 8.92
N ASP A 40 -6.33 -7.70 10.04
CA ASP A 40 -5.54 -7.46 11.25
C ASP A 40 -4.32 -6.54 11.07
N ALA A 41 -4.19 -5.88 9.92
CA ALA A 41 -3.18 -4.85 9.73
C ALA A 41 -3.40 -3.71 10.73
N CYS A 42 -2.34 -3.32 11.43
CA CYS A 42 -2.40 -2.31 12.49
C CYS A 42 -1.37 -1.20 12.32
N SER A 43 -1.63 -0.06 12.96
CA SER A 43 -0.64 0.99 13.16
C SER A 43 0.37 0.58 14.25
N ARG A 44 1.34 1.46 14.51
CA ARG A 44 2.04 1.43 15.80
C ARG A 44 1.07 1.78 16.93
N VAL A 45 1.38 1.35 18.14
CA VAL A 45 0.74 1.85 19.36
C VAL A 45 1.28 3.25 19.68
N VAL A 46 0.41 4.16 20.11
CA VAL A 46 0.73 5.54 20.50
C VAL A 46 0.27 5.80 21.93
N PHE A 47 1.20 6.27 22.76
CA PHE A 47 0.94 6.64 24.16
C PHE A 47 1.01 8.16 24.34
N GLY A 48 0.34 8.69 25.37
CA GLY A 48 0.39 10.11 25.71
C GLY A 48 -0.38 10.99 24.73
N GLU A 49 0.30 11.86 24.00
CA GLU A 49 -0.33 12.70 22.97
C GLU A 49 -0.62 11.87 21.71
N LYS A 50 -1.90 11.64 21.43
CA LYS A 50 -2.38 10.72 20.40
C LYS A 50 -2.68 11.43 19.07
N GLU A 51 -2.16 12.64 18.87
CA GLU A 51 -2.32 13.41 17.64
C GLU A 51 -1.55 12.78 16.47
N GLY A 52 -2.09 12.90 15.25
CA GLY A 52 -1.46 12.39 14.03
C GLY A 52 -1.51 10.87 13.83
N LEU A 53 -2.11 10.10 14.75
CA LEU A 53 -2.32 8.66 14.55
C LEU A 53 -3.21 8.39 13.33
N VAL A 54 -4.30 9.15 13.20
CA VAL A 54 -5.22 9.06 12.06
C VAL A 54 -4.53 9.50 10.76
N ASP A 55 -3.84 10.63 10.75
CA ASP A 55 -3.04 11.07 9.59
C ASP A 55 -2.01 10.02 9.14
N ALA A 56 -1.30 9.43 10.10
CA ALA A 56 -0.27 8.42 9.83
C ALA A 56 -0.86 7.11 9.28
N TRP A 57 -2.11 6.79 9.60
CA TRP A 57 -2.86 5.71 8.95
C TRP A 57 -3.31 6.13 7.55
N ASN A 58 -4.00 7.26 7.45
CA ASN A 58 -4.63 7.75 6.23
C ASN A 58 -3.62 8.05 5.11
N ARG A 59 -2.37 8.41 5.42
CA ARG A 59 -1.30 8.60 4.43
C ARG A 59 -0.83 7.32 3.74
N ARG A 60 -1.20 6.14 4.26
CA ARG A 60 -0.82 4.83 3.67
C ARG A 60 -1.71 4.47 2.48
N GLN A 61 -2.88 5.10 2.37
CA GLN A 61 -3.70 5.02 1.17
C GLN A 61 -2.93 5.69 0.04
N GLN A 62 -2.21 4.87 -0.74
CA GLN A 62 -1.74 5.32 -2.04
C GLN A 62 -2.98 5.56 -2.91
N ALA A 63 -2.92 6.56 -3.80
CA ALA A 63 -3.85 6.56 -4.92
C ALA A 63 -3.79 5.16 -5.57
N PRO A 64 -4.91 4.59 -6.04
CA PRO A 64 -4.86 3.36 -6.81
C PRO A 64 -3.75 3.52 -7.85
N ALA A 65 -2.76 2.63 -7.81
CA ALA A 65 -1.63 2.71 -8.72
C ALA A 65 -2.21 2.80 -10.13
N GLU A 66 -1.90 3.87 -10.85
CA GLU A 66 -2.29 3.94 -12.27
C GLU A 66 -1.77 2.67 -12.92
N PRO A 67 -2.62 1.92 -13.66
CA PRO A 67 -2.14 0.73 -14.33
C PRO A 67 -0.97 1.15 -15.22
N LEU A 68 0.19 0.53 -14.98
CA LEU A 68 1.35 0.75 -15.85
C LEU A 68 0.89 0.50 -17.31
N PRO A 69 1.34 1.32 -18.28
CA PRO A 69 0.86 1.22 -19.66
C PRO A 69 1.01 -0.21 -20.18
N TYR A 70 -0.10 -0.80 -20.62
CA TYR A 70 -0.17 -2.10 -21.26
C TYR A 70 0.58 -2.07 -22.60
N TRP A 71 1.39 -3.09 -22.89
CA TRP A 71 2.00 -3.27 -24.21
C TRP A 71 1.62 -4.64 -24.77
N GLU A 72 1.20 -4.67 -26.03
CA GLU A 72 0.97 -5.92 -26.75
C GLU A 72 2.18 -6.24 -27.63
N PRO A 73 2.65 -7.50 -27.69
CA PRO A 73 2.37 -8.62 -26.79
C PRO A 73 3.58 -8.93 -25.89
N CYS A 74 3.39 -9.00 -24.57
CA CYS A 74 4.30 -9.80 -23.75
C CYS A 74 3.99 -11.28 -24.05
N ASN A 75 4.77 -11.88 -24.95
CA ASN A 75 4.61 -13.26 -25.39
C ASN A 75 4.38 -14.20 -24.17
N PRO A 76 3.27 -14.96 -24.13
CA PRO A 76 2.97 -15.89 -23.03
C PRO A 76 4.02 -17.00 -22.87
N GLY A 77 4.93 -17.18 -23.82
CA GLY A 77 6.08 -18.08 -23.68
C GLY A 77 7.21 -17.57 -22.78
N CYS A 78 7.18 -16.31 -22.35
CA CYS A 78 8.27 -15.74 -21.54
C CYS A 78 8.03 -15.81 -20.03
N ASP A 79 6.82 -16.16 -19.57
CA ASP A 79 6.52 -16.32 -18.15
C ASP A 79 5.24 -17.17 -17.90
N PRO A 80 5.37 -18.51 -17.93
CA PRO A 80 4.25 -19.40 -17.67
C PRO A 80 3.80 -19.41 -16.20
N GLU A 81 4.63 -18.93 -15.27
CA GLU A 81 4.35 -18.98 -13.83
C GLU A 81 3.53 -17.77 -13.36
N PHE A 82 3.66 -16.62 -14.02
CA PHE A 82 2.98 -15.39 -13.62
C PHE A 82 1.77 -15.01 -14.50
N ASN A 83 1.37 -15.82 -15.48
CA ASN A 83 0.16 -15.62 -16.30
C ASN A 83 0.00 -14.17 -16.82
N GLY A 84 1.09 -13.54 -17.27
CA GLY A 84 1.09 -12.16 -17.76
C GLY A 84 1.11 -11.06 -16.67
N GLN A 85 1.27 -11.40 -15.39
CA GLN A 85 1.49 -10.41 -14.33
C GLN A 85 2.95 -9.94 -14.29
N ARG A 86 3.17 -8.62 -14.32
CA ARG A 86 4.51 -8.03 -14.32
C ARG A 86 5.20 -8.23 -12.97
N SER A 87 6.33 -8.93 -12.94
CA SER A 87 7.29 -8.87 -11.85
C SER A 87 8.53 -8.06 -12.28
N LYS A 88 9.26 -7.45 -11.34
CA LYS A 88 10.58 -6.83 -11.64
C LYS A 88 11.56 -7.82 -12.29
N HIS A 89 11.32 -9.12 -12.11
CA HIS A 89 12.12 -10.19 -12.73
C HIS A 89 11.90 -10.27 -14.25
N CYS A 90 10.69 -9.96 -14.73
CA CYS A 90 10.38 -9.94 -16.17
C CYS A 90 11.30 -8.98 -16.95
N ALA A 91 11.63 -7.81 -16.36
CA ALA A 91 12.54 -6.83 -16.97
C ALA A 91 14.02 -7.27 -16.96
N GLN A 92 14.43 -8.19 -16.09
CA GLN A 92 15.81 -8.69 -16.08
C GLN A 92 16.01 -9.83 -17.09
N LEU A 93 14.96 -10.62 -17.33
CA LEU A 93 15.01 -11.85 -18.12
C LEU A 93 14.54 -11.65 -19.58
N CYS A 94 13.66 -10.68 -19.86
CA CYS A 94 13.12 -10.46 -21.20
C CYS A 94 13.81 -9.30 -21.93
N HIS A 95 14.48 -9.61 -23.05
CA HIS A 95 15.10 -8.61 -23.93
C HIS A 95 14.09 -7.57 -24.44
N GLY A 96 12.87 -7.99 -24.77
CA GLY A 96 11.79 -7.08 -25.20
C GLY A 96 11.36 -6.10 -24.10
N ALA A 97 11.28 -6.55 -22.85
CA ALA A 97 10.96 -5.70 -21.71
C ALA A 97 12.09 -4.69 -21.41
N ARG A 98 13.37 -5.09 -21.56
CA ARG A 98 14.52 -4.19 -21.43
C ARG A 98 14.52 -3.09 -22.49
N ALA A 99 14.29 -3.46 -23.75
CA ALA A 99 14.25 -2.52 -24.86
C ALA A 99 13.10 -1.51 -24.73
N ALA A 100 11.95 -1.93 -24.18
CA ALA A 100 10.82 -1.04 -23.92
C ALA A 100 11.13 0.00 -22.84
N LEU A 101 11.80 -0.40 -21.75
CA LEU A 101 12.20 0.52 -20.67
C LEU A 101 13.23 1.57 -21.14
N ALA A 102 14.13 1.21 -22.05
CA ALA A 102 15.12 2.15 -22.59
C ALA A 102 14.48 3.30 -23.39
N LYS A 103 13.36 3.05 -24.09
CA LYS A 103 12.67 4.07 -24.91
C LYS A 103 11.89 5.11 -24.11
N HIS A 104 11.62 4.86 -22.82
CA HIS A 104 10.94 5.81 -21.94
C HIS A 104 11.92 6.71 -21.16
N GLY A 105 13.24 6.58 -21.40
CA GLY A 105 14.28 7.42 -20.80
C GLY A 105 14.66 8.67 -21.61
N GLU A 106 14.09 8.87 -22.79
CA GLU A 106 14.40 10.00 -23.69
C GLU A 106 13.19 10.94 -23.83
N ALA A 107 12.79 11.56 -22.71
CA ALA A 107 11.92 12.73 -22.72
C ALA A 107 12.34 13.63 -21.55
N GLY A 108 13.43 14.36 -21.76
CA GLY A 108 13.99 15.27 -20.77
C GLY A 108 15.20 16.03 -21.33
N GLU A 109 14.93 16.93 -22.28
CA GLU A 109 15.72 18.14 -22.52
C GLU A 109 14.92 19.35 -22.04
#